data_AF-A0A2P8WID3-F1
#
_entry.id   AF-A0A2P8WID3-F1
#
_cell.length_a   1.000
_cell.length_b   1.000
_cell.length_c   1.000
_cell.angle_alpha   90.00
_cell.angle_beta   90.00
_cell.angle_gamma   90.00
#
_symmetry.space_group_name_H-M   'P 1'
#
loop_
_entity.id
_entity.type
_entity.pdbx_description
1 polymer ?
#
loop_
_entity_poly.entity_id
_entity_poly.type
_entity_poly.pdbx_seq_one_letter_code
_entity_poly.pdbx_strand_id
1 'polypeptide(L)'
;MVFTEAKSMEKTRALMDSIELAENHTAQIEDRVEYVDRELEEARRDLAKTKEVYENLDNLSTALEIASSLLASVTVVPSIGVAASALKKTIDLTRYPVDKATDAARFLESISKEMRAKIYQVEEKVEKVDQKLLSLLNTQNDFLTVLGDAQSCIDSLPASASIRAELVEQIETVSATLNPIVRNLDSAQKSFLEQIIYVENKIKKVDEELNRLFQIDDAVKRVRRELQPMINTLEDIKRALKKTISVPYGITPKICKGRWGIPYPCGKPIYYRFTVWQILTGPGKLIKPVMDLFNREVDKILRPLLRKLNLNINLDGLPGAEELEALRNRLEAVLNDAINDFARLLTELDGPMGEFSQEMLEAISKMKEINDRCHLNLEDNL
;
A
#
# COMPACT_ATOMS: atom_id res chain seq x y z
N MET A 1 56.22 9.18 46.79
CA MET A 1 55.12 9.97 46.21
C MET A 1 54.96 9.52 44.76
N VAL A 2 54.14 8.52 44.50
CA VAL A 2 53.86 7.98 43.14
C VAL A 2 52.35 7.83 42.91
N PHE A 3 51.53 8.20 43.91
CA PHE A 3 50.08 7.98 43.91
C PHE A 3 49.25 9.19 43.45
N THR A 4 49.88 10.31 43.10
CA THR A 4 49.19 11.55 42.70
C THR A 4 49.07 11.76 41.20
N GLU A 5 49.89 11.12 40.37
CA GLU A 5 49.81 11.26 38.90
C GLU A 5 48.64 10.48 38.30
N ALA A 6 48.24 9.34 38.89
CA ALA A 6 47.11 8.54 38.41
C ALA A 6 45.73 9.20 38.58
N LYS A 7 45.65 10.34 39.30
CA LYS A 7 44.42 11.10 39.53
C LYS A 7 44.22 12.29 38.59
N SER A 8 45.18 12.58 37.70
CA SER A 8 44.99 13.68 36.74
C SER A 8 44.02 13.23 35.64
N MET A 9 43.04 14.07 35.36
CA MET A 9 42.06 13.92 34.27
C MET A 9 41.00 12.80 34.41
N GLU A 10 40.56 12.48 35.65
CA GLU A 10 39.52 11.47 35.90
C GLU A 10 38.18 11.81 35.25
N LYS A 11 37.69 13.06 35.38
CA LYS A 11 36.39 13.45 34.82
C LYS A 11 36.43 13.56 33.31
N THR A 12 37.60 13.92 32.77
CA THR A 12 37.86 13.99 31.33
C THR A 12 37.77 12.60 30.70
N ARG A 13 38.42 11.59 31.28
CA ARG A 13 38.29 10.19 30.82
C ARG A 13 36.85 9.69 30.95
N ALA A 14 36.19 9.95 32.08
CA ALA A 14 34.79 9.58 32.26
C ALA A 14 33.85 10.24 31.23
N LEU A 15 34.17 11.46 30.79
CA LEU A 15 33.44 12.15 29.74
C LEU A 15 33.66 11.48 28.38
N MET A 16 34.91 11.17 28.02
CA MET A 16 35.22 10.45 26.77
C MET A 16 34.45 9.12 26.69
N ASP A 17 34.52 8.29 27.74
CA ASP A 17 33.80 7.02 27.81
C ASP A 17 32.28 7.22 27.66
N SER A 18 31.73 8.30 28.25
CA SER A 18 30.30 8.61 28.15
C SER A 18 29.89 9.07 26.75
N ILE A 19 30.77 9.78 26.04
CA ILE A 19 30.51 10.23 24.66
C ILE A 19 30.60 9.07 23.68
N GLU A 20 31.59 8.19 23.83
CA GLU A 20 31.68 6.97 23.00
C GLU A 20 30.43 6.09 23.16
N LEU A 21 29.90 5.97 24.39
CA LEU A 21 28.66 5.25 24.64
C LEU A 21 27.45 5.93 23.97
N ALA A 22 27.34 7.25 24.09
CA ALA A 22 26.28 8.02 23.46
C ALA A 22 26.38 7.98 21.92
N GLU A 23 27.58 7.99 21.34
CA GLU A 23 27.82 7.85 19.90
C GLU A 23 27.31 6.48 19.40
N ASN A 24 27.68 5.41 20.10
CA ASN A 24 27.20 4.06 19.78
C ASN A 24 25.66 3.96 19.85
N HIS A 25 25.02 4.57 20.86
CA HIS A 25 23.56 4.63 20.89
C HIS A 25 22.99 5.49 19.77
N THR A 26 23.65 6.60 19.39
CA THR A 26 23.22 7.46 18.28
C THR A 26 23.21 6.68 16.96
N ALA A 27 24.29 5.95 16.66
CA ALA A 27 24.39 5.11 15.46
C ALA A 27 23.31 4.00 15.45
N GLN A 28 23.06 3.35 16.59
CA GLN A 28 21.98 2.35 16.69
C GLN A 28 20.59 2.97 16.48
N ILE A 29 20.39 4.22 16.91
CA ILE A 29 19.14 4.93 16.67
C ILE A 29 18.99 5.25 15.18
N GLU A 30 20.05 5.74 14.53
CA GLU A 30 20.07 6.02 13.09
C GLU A 30 19.66 4.78 12.28
N ASP A 31 20.32 3.63 12.50
CA ASP A 31 20.01 2.36 11.84
C ASP A 31 18.52 1.97 12.00
N ARG A 32 17.95 2.20 13.19
CA ARG A 32 16.54 1.87 13.48
C ARG A 32 15.57 2.87 12.90
N VAL A 33 15.92 4.14 12.87
CA VAL A 33 15.11 5.20 12.25
C VAL A 33 15.05 4.95 10.74
N GLU A 34 16.17 4.62 10.09
CA GLU A 34 16.19 4.22 8.66
C GLU A 34 15.34 2.95 8.42
N TYR A 35 15.43 1.97 9.32
CA TYR A 35 14.58 0.78 9.26
C TYR A 35 13.09 1.13 9.31
N VAL A 36 12.68 1.97 10.27
CA VAL A 36 11.29 2.41 10.42
C VAL A 36 10.82 3.19 9.19
N ASP A 37 11.65 4.07 8.63
CA ASP A 37 11.33 4.81 7.41
C ASP A 37 10.98 3.88 6.26
N ARG A 38 11.84 2.88 5.99
CA ARG A 38 11.59 1.88 4.95
C ARG A 38 10.29 1.11 5.17
N GLU A 39 10.02 0.67 6.38
CA GLU A 39 8.80 -0.09 6.71
C GLU A 39 7.54 0.77 6.57
N LEU A 40 7.61 2.06 6.92
CA LEU A 40 6.53 3.02 6.69
C LEU A 40 6.27 3.21 5.20
N GLU A 41 7.32 3.35 4.38
CA GLU A 41 7.18 3.46 2.93
C GLU A 41 6.54 2.21 2.31
N GLU A 42 6.91 1.02 2.79
CA GLU A 42 6.33 -0.26 2.36
C GLU A 42 4.86 -0.35 2.77
N ALA A 43 4.52 -0.08 4.03
CA ALA A 43 3.15 -0.03 4.51
C ALA A 43 2.29 0.96 3.70
N ARG A 44 2.84 2.14 3.35
CA ARG A 44 2.17 3.14 2.51
C ARG A 44 1.89 2.61 1.10
N ARG A 45 2.85 1.92 0.49
CA ARG A 45 2.70 1.27 -0.82
C ARG A 45 1.65 0.16 -0.78
N ASP A 46 1.64 -0.64 0.27
CA ASP A 46 0.68 -1.74 0.42
C ASP A 46 -0.74 -1.25 0.72
N LEU A 47 -0.88 -0.19 1.52
CA LEU A 47 -2.15 0.51 1.71
C LEU A 47 -2.69 1.08 0.39
N ALA A 48 -1.85 1.42 -0.59
CA ALA A 48 -2.31 1.90 -1.89
C ALA A 48 -2.99 0.79 -2.73
N LYS A 49 -2.69 -0.49 -2.46
CA LYS A 49 -3.32 -1.62 -3.15
C LYS A 49 -4.79 -1.81 -2.76
N THR A 50 -5.24 -1.27 -1.62
CA THR A 50 -6.66 -1.33 -1.23
C THR A 50 -7.57 -0.64 -2.24
N LYS A 51 -7.07 0.40 -2.92
CA LYS A 51 -7.72 1.00 -4.09
C LYS A 51 -7.93 0.00 -5.23
N GLU A 52 -6.90 -0.77 -5.58
CA GLU A 52 -6.97 -1.76 -6.65
C GLU A 52 -7.99 -2.86 -6.31
N VAL A 53 -8.01 -3.33 -5.05
CA VAL A 53 -9.00 -4.30 -4.55
C VAL A 53 -10.42 -3.77 -4.68
N TYR A 54 -10.64 -2.53 -4.24
CA TYR A 54 -11.93 -1.86 -4.39
C TYR A 54 -12.36 -1.78 -5.86
N GLU A 55 -11.49 -1.29 -6.74
CA GLU A 55 -11.78 -1.17 -8.18
C GLU A 55 -12.06 -2.54 -8.82
N ASN A 56 -11.35 -3.59 -8.40
CA ASN A 56 -11.57 -4.95 -8.90
C ASN A 56 -12.91 -5.52 -8.45
N LEU A 57 -13.31 -5.28 -7.19
CA LEU A 57 -14.60 -5.69 -6.65
C LEU A 57 -15.77 -4.95 -7.30
N ASP A 58 -15.64 -3.64 -7.51
CA ASP A 58 -16.65 -2.80 -8.18
C ASP A 58 -16.85 -3.24 -9.65
N ASN A 59 -15.75 -3.52 -10.36
CA ASN A 59 -15.78 -4.09 -11.69
C ASN A 59 -16.43 -5.49 -11.72
N LEU A 60 -16.17 -6.33 -10.71
CA LEU A 60 -16.78 -7.65 -10.59
C LEU A 60 -18.29 -7.57 -10.33
N SER A 61 -18.73 -6.70 -9.42
CA SER A 61 -20.15 -6.43 -9.16
C SER A 61 -20.87 -6.01 -10.46
N THR A 62 -20.29 -5.06 -11.20
CA THR A 62 -20.79 -4.60 -12.49
C THR A 62 -20.88 -5.75 -13.51
N ALA A 63 -19.84 -6.59 -13.58
CA ALA A 63 -19.81 -7.74 -14.48
C ALA A 63 -20.92 -8.78 -14.15
N LEU A 64 -21.15 -9.05 -12.87
CA LEU A 64 -22.22 -9.94 -12.40
C LEU A 64 -23.61 -9.38 -12.73
N GLU A 65 -23.82 -8.07 -12.57
CA GLU A 65 -25.07 -7.41 -12.96
C GLU A 65 -25.33 -7.52 -14.46
N ILE A 66 -24.32 -7.23 -15.28
CA ILE A 66 -24.41 -7.37 -16.74
C ILE A 66 -24.72 -8.83 -17.08
N ALA A 67 -24.00 -9.80 -16.52
CA ALA A 67 -24.20 -11.22 -16.77
C ALA A 67 -25.62 -11.67 -16.41
N SER A 68 -26.15 -11.28 -15.24
CA SER A 68 -27.51 -11.61 -14.81
C SER A 68 -28.57 -11.05 -15.78
N SER A 69 -28.40 -9.80 -16.21
CA SER A 69 -29.28 -9.13 -17.19
C SER A 69 -29.24 -9.81 -18.57
N LEU A 70 -28.05 -10.19 -19.04
CA LEU A 70 -27.89 -10.91 -20.30
C LEU A 70 -28.48 -12.32 -20.22
N LEU A 71 -28.25 -13.05 -19.13
CA LEU A 71 -28.80 -14.38 -18.90
C LEU A 71 -30.33 -14.36 -18.93
N ALA A 72 -30.95 -13.36 -18.29
CA ALA A 72 -32.40 -13.15 -18.35
C ALA A 72 -32.93 -13.01 -19.79
N SER A 73 -32.15 -12.39 -20.67
CA SER A 73 -32.51 -12.19 -22.08
C SER A 73 -32.42 -13.48 -22.91
N VAL A 74 -31.53 -14.41 -22.55
CA VAL A 74 -31.26 -15.63 -23.32
C VAL A 74 -32.00 -16.87 -22.78
N THR A 75 -32.70 -16.75 -21.65
CA THR A 75 -33.58 -17.83 -21.13
C THR A 75 -34.65 -18.28 -22.12
N VAL A 76 -35.02 -17.40 -23.05
CA VAL A 76 -35.98 -17.68 -24.13
C VAL A 76 -35.47 -18.69 -25.16
N VAL A 77 -34.17 -18.99 -25.18
CA VAL A 77 -33.57 -19.94 -26.13
C VAL A 77 -33.73 -21.37 -25.60
N PRO A 78 -34.56 -22.24 -26.23
CA PRO A 78 -34.92 -23.53 -25.63
C PRO A 78 -33.74 -24.46 -25.31
N SER A 79 -32.70 -24.44 -26.13
CA SER A 79 -31.52 -25.31 -25.97
C SER A 79 -30.63 -24.97 -24.76
N ILE A 80 -30.74 -23.75 -24.24
CA ILE A 80 -29.93 -23.29 -23.10
C ILE A 80 -30.74 -22.66 -21.97
N GLY A 81 -32.06 -22.50 -22.14
CA GLY A 81 -32.89 -21.69 -21.23
C GLY A 81 -32.85 -22.17 -19.78
N VAL A 82 -32.84 -23.50 -19.57
CA VAL A 82 -32.73 -24.11 -18.23
C VAL A 82 -31.35 -23.83 -17.61
N ALA A 83 -30.27 -24.07 -18.36
CA ALA A 83 -28.91 -23.84 -17.89
C ALA A 83 -28.64 -22.34 -17.64
N ALA A 84 -29.14 -21.46 -18.50
CA ALA A 84 -29.04 -20.01 -18.33
C ALA A 84 -29.82 -19.52 -17.11
N SER A 85 -30.99 -20.09 -16.83
CA SER A 85 -31.77 -19.76 -15.62
C SER A 85 -31.08 -20.24 -14.34
N ALA A 86 -30.49 -21.45 -14.37
CA ALA A 86 -29.72 -21.98 -13.25
C ALA A 86 -28.48 -21.11 -12.96
N LEU A 87 -27.72 -20.77 -13.99
CA LEU A 87 -26.54 -19.90 -13.84
C LEU A 87 -26.92 -18.49 -13.39
N LYS A 88 -28.03 -17.92 -13.89
CA LYS A 88 -28.53 -16.62 -13.43
C LYS A 88 -28.78 -16.65 -11.92
N LYS A 89 -29.42 -17.70 -11.42
CA LYS A 89 -29.65 -17.87 -9.98
C LYS A 89 -28.34 -17.93 -9.21
N THR A 90 -27.33 -18.65 -9.70
CA THR A 90 -26.00 -18.69 -9.09
C THR A 90 -25.36 -17.29 -9.06
N ILE A 91 -25.38 -16.57 -10.18
CA ILE A 91 -24.85 -15.19 -10.26
C ILE A 91 -25.57 -14.24 -9.31
N ASP A 92 -26.91 -14.32 -9.24
CA ASP A 92 -27.70 -13.49 -8.31
C ASP A 92 -27.36 -13.80 -6.85
N LEU A 93 -27.10 -15.06 -6.51
CA LEU A 93 -26.67 -15.47 -5.17
C LEU A 93 -25.23 -15.00 -4.85
N THR A 94 -24.34 -14.94 -5.83
CA THR A 94 -22.97 -14.42 -5.67
C THR A 94 -22.92 -12.89 -5.64
N ARG A 95 -23.89 -12.19 -6.22
CA ARG A 95 -23.93 -10.72 -6.28
C ARG A 95 -23.99 -10.07 -4.89
N TYR A 96 -24.85 -10.57 -4.00
CA TYR A 96 -24.99 -10.02 -2.66
C TYR A 96 -23.68 -10.01 -1.84
N PRO A 97 -22.93 -11.12 -1.70
CA PRO A 97 -21.65 -11.10 -1.00
C PRO A 97 -20.59 -10.24 -1.71
N VAL A 98 -20.60 -10.15 -3.04
CA VAL A 98 -19.69 -9.27 -3.80
C VAL A 98 -20.00 -7.81 -3.50
N ASP A 99 -21.26 -7.39 -3.55
CA ASP A 99 -21.67 -6.01 -3.27
C ASP A 99 -21.26 -5.59 -1.85
N LYS A 100 -21.47 -6.48 -0.86
CA LYS A 100 -20.97 -6.27 0.51
C LYS A 100 -19.46 -6.14 0.58
N ALA A 101 -18.72 -6.99 -0.13
CA ALA A 101 -17.26 -6.91 -0.17
C ALA A 101 -16.79 -5.61 -0.84
N THR A 102 -17.45 -5.17 -1.91
CA THR A 102 -17.20 -3.88 -2.58
C THR A 102 -17.37 -2.71 -1.63
N ASP A 103 -18.46 -2.68 -0.86
CA ASP A 103 -18.70 -1.61 0.12
C ASP A 103 -17.66 -1.63 1.24
N ALA A 104 -17.29 -2.81 1.75
CA ALA A 104 -16.23 -2.96 2.75
C ALA A 104 -14.87 -2.49 2.20
N ALA A 105 -14.51 -2.86 0.96
CA ALA A 105 -13.28 -2.43 0.31
C ALA A 105 -13.26 -0.92 0.02
N ARG A 106 -14.39 -0.33 -0.38
CA ARG A 106 -14.53 1.12 -0.58
C ARG A 106 -14.25 1.87 0.72
N PHE A 107 -14.80 1.37 1.83
CA PHE A 107 -14.57 1.96 3.14
C PHE A 107 -13.12 1.77 3.60
N LEU A 108 -12.55 0.59 3.38
CA LEU A 108 -11.15 0.30 3.67
C LEU A 108 -10.18 1.20 2.90
N GLU A 109 -10.44 1.50 1.63
CA GLU A 109 -9.66 2.48 0.85
C GLU A 109 -9.78 3.89 1.41
N SER A 110 -10.96 4.29 1.93
CA SER A 110 -11.12 5.58 2.61
C SER A 110 -10.20 5.69 3.83
N ILE A 111 -10.17 4.65 4.67
CA ILE A 111 -9.29 4.60 5.84
C ILE A 111 -7.83 4.51 5.42
N SER A 112 -7.51 3.71 4.40
CA SER A 112 -6.15 3.58 3.87
C SER A 112 -5.61 4.89 3.30
N LYS A 113 -6.46 5.76 2.73
CA LYS A 113 -6.07 7.13 2.34
C LYS A 113 -5.66 7.98 3.54
N GLU A 114 -6.47 7.96 4.60
CA GLU A 114 -6.16 8.69 5.82
C GLU A 114 -4.87 8.17 6.46
N MET A 115 -4.69 6.85 6.50
CA MET A 115 -3.48 6.21 7.01
C MET A 115 -2.24 6.58 6.22
N ARG A 116 -2.29 6.54 4.88
CA ARG A 116 -1.18 6.99 4.02
C ARG A 116 -0.80 8.44 4.31
N ALA A 117 -1.77 9.31 4.55
CA ALA A 117 -1.50 10.71 4.92
C ALA A 117 -0.83 10.83 6.30
N LYS A 118 -1.26 10.04 7.29
CA LYS A 118 -0.63 10.01 8.62
C LYS A 118 0.78 9.41 8.58
N ILE A 119 1.00 8.35 7.81
CA ILE A 119 2.34 7.78 7.57
C ILE A 119 3.26 8.83 6.97
N TYR A 120 2.80 9.57 5.96
CA TYR A 120 3.60 10.66 5.36
C TYR A 120 4.00 11.73 6.38
N GLN A 121 3.11 12.11 7.30
CA GLN A 121 3.46 13.04 8.39
C GLN A 121 4.51 12.47 9.36
N VAL A 122 4.58 11.14 9.49
CA VAL A 122 5.61 10.47 10.28
C VAL A 122 6.92 10.41 9.52
N GLU A 123 6.91 10.02 8.24
CA GLU A 123 8.07 10.03 7.34
C GLU A 123 8.78 11.41 7.39
N GLU A 124 8.04 12.52 7.31
CA GLU A 124 8.61 13.88 7.46
C GLU A 124 9.28 14.14 8.82
N LYS A 125 8.83 13.48 9.89
CA LYS A 125 9.45 13.61 11.22
C LYS A 125 10.63 12.66 11.39
N VAL A 126 10.56 11.47 10.80
CA VAL A 126 11.68 10.52 10.69
C VAL A 126 12.86 11.23 10.02
N GLU A 127 12.65 11.82 8.84
CA GLU A 127 13.68 12.54 8.08
C GLU A 127 14.33 13.65 8.91
N LYS A 128 13.54 14.40 9.69
CA LYS A 128 14.08 15.44 10.59
C LYS A 128 14.91 14.87 11.73
N VAL A 129 14.56 13.70 12.25
CA VAL A 129 15.33 13.04 13.31
C VAL A 129 16.59 12.43 12.75
N ASP A 130 16.56 11.83 11.58
CA ASP A 130 17.73 11.36 10.84
C ASP A 130 18.76 12.48 10.65
N GLN A 131 18.32 13.64 10.15
CA GLN A 131 19.18 14.83 10.02
C GLN A 131 19.76 15.31 11.37
N LYS A 132 18.98 15.22 12.45
CA LYS A 132 19.44 15.58 13.80
C LYS A 132 20.45 14.58 14.35
N LEU A 133 20.24 13.28 14.13
CA LEU A 133 21.18 12.22 14.51
C LEU A 133 22.51 12.38 13.80
N LEU A 134 22.50 12.67 12.50
CA LEU A 134 23.70 12.97 11.74
C LEU A 134 24.44 14.20 12.29
N SER A 135 23.70 15.28 12.61
CA SER A 135 24.29 16.47 13.26
C SER A 135 24.87 16.16 14.64
N LEU A 136 24.22 15.27 15.40
CA LEU A 136 24.64 14.86 16.73
C LEU A 136 25.93 14.04 16.67
N LEU A 137 26.01 13.06 15.76
CA LEU A 137 27.21 12.26 15.49
C LEU A 137 28.40 13.15 15.11
N ASN A 138 28.20 14.12 14.21
CA ASN A 138 29.24 15.06 13.85
C ASN A 138 29.70 15.89 15.05
N THR A 139 28.78 16.35 15.89
CA THR A 139 29.11 17.14 17.09
C THR A 139 29.88 16.30 18.12
N GLN A 140 29.49 15.03 18.31
CA GLN A 140 30.20 14.07 19.17
C GLN A 140 31.63 13.84 18.68
N ASN A 141 31.79 13.56 17.37
CA ASN A 141 33.09 13.34 16.74
C ASN A 141 34.02 14.56 16.81
N ASP A 142 33.49 15.75 16.51
CA ASP A 142 34.25 17.01 16.59
C ASP A 142 34.72 17.27 18.02
N PHE A 143 33.85 17.04 19.01
CA PHE A 143 34.22 17.23 20.40
C PHE A 143 35.24 16.20 20.87
N LEU A 144 35.08 14.91 20.55
CA LEU A 144 36.07 13.87 20.90
C LEU A 144 37.45 14.21 20.33
N THR A 145 37.49 14.71 19.10
CA THR A 145 38.74 15.15 18.45
C THR A 145 39.38 16.29 19.23
N VAL A 146 38.65 17.38 19.47
CA VAL A 146 39.19 18.57 20.15
C VAL A 146 39.56 18.27 21.61
N LEU A 147 38.77 17.44 22.29
CA LEU A 147 39.06 17.00 23.66
C LEU A 147 40.34 16.16 23.70
N GLY A 148 40.48 15.20 22.77
CA GLY A 148 41.67 14.37 22.64
C GLY A 148 42.93 15.18 22.33
N ASP A 149 42.83 16.17 21.44
CA ASP A 149 43.92 17.10 21.12
C ASP A 149 44.34 17.92 22.34
N ALA A 150 43.38 18.53 23.04
CA ALA A 150 43.65 19.31 24.24
C ALA A 150 44.29 18.45 25.35
N GLN A 151 43.78 17.24 25.57
CA GLN A 151 44.36 16.30 26.53
C GLN A 151 45.78 15.90 26.13
N SER A 152 46.01 15.53 24.86
CA SER A 152 47.32 15.13 24.35
C SER A 152 48.35 16.25 24.47
N CYS A 153 47.95 17.49 24.20
CA CYS A 153 48.79 18.66 24.39
C CYS A 153 49.17 18.85 25.87
N ILE A 154 48.18 18.80 26.77
CA ILE A 154 48.42 18.93 28.22
C ILE A 154 49.34 17.82 28.75
N ASP A 155 49.16 16.58 28.27
CA ASP A 155 50.00 15.44 28.65
C ASP A 155 51.43 15.57 28.13
N SER A 156 51.64 16.31 27.03
CA SER A 156 52.96 16.61 26.48
C SER A 156 53.73 17.68 27.26
N LEU A 157 53.04 18.46 28.11
CA LEU A 157 53.69 19.48 28.95
C LEU A 157 54.50 18.82 30.10
N PRO A 158 55.70 19.35 30.42
CA PRO A 158 56.46 18.91 31.59
C PRO A 158 55.62 18.98 32.87
N ALA A 159 55.74 17.99 33.76
CA ALA A 159 55.03 17.99 35.04
C ALA A 159 55.36 19.21 35.92
N SER A 160 56.53 19.80 35.73
CA SER A 160 57.00 21.01 36.42
C SER A 160 56.47 22.32 35.81
N ALA A 161 55.81 22.29 34.65
CA ALA A 161 55.28 23.48 34.01
C ALA A 161 54.10 24.02 34.83
N SER A 162 54.20 25.26 35.31
CA SER A 162 53.16 25.89 36.14
C SER A 162 51.80 25.97 35.44
N ILE A 163 51.81 26.12 34.11
CA ILE A 163 50.60 26.18 33.29
C ILE A 163 49.87 24.83 33.19
N ARG A 164 50.56 23.70 33.35
CA ARG A 164 49.97 22.36 33.20
C ARG A 164 48.86 22.13 34.23
N ALA A 165 49.11 22.48 35.49
CA ALA A 165 48.12 22.32 36.55
C ALA A 165 46.85 23.16 36.28
N GLU A 166 47.02 24.38 35.77
CA GLU A 166 45.90 25.27 35.42
C GLU A 166 45.08 24.70 34.24
N LEU A 167 45.74 24.19 33.20
CA LEU A 167 45.06 23.59 32.04
C LEU A 167 44.33 22.29 32.42
N VAL A 168 44.94 21.45 33.29
CA VAL A 168 44.29 20.26 33.84
C VAL A 168 43.04 20.63 34.64
N GLU A 169 43.07 21.70 35.44
CA GLU A 169 41.90 22.15 36.19
C GLU A 169 40.78 22.67 35.26
N GLN A 170 41.15 23.39 34.19
CA GLN A 170 40.19 23.89 33.19
C GLN A 170 39.52 22.75 32.42
N ILE A 171 40.28 21.80 31.88
CA ILE A 171 39.72 20.65 31.14
C ILE A 171 38.85 19.78 32.05
N GLU A 172 39.23 19.59 33.32
CA GLU A 172 38.43 18.86 34.31
C GLU A 172 37.15 19.60 34.69
N THR A 173 37.19 20.93 34.75
CA THR A 173 36.01 21.76 35.02
C THR A 173 35.00 21.68 33.90
N VAL A 174 35.45 21.86 32.65
CA VAL A 174 34.58 21.72 31.48
C VAL A 174 34.03 20.29 31.40
N SER A 175 34.87 19.28 31.66
CA SER A 175 34.43 17.89 31.67
C SER A 175 33.42 17.60 32.78
N ALA A 176 33.57 18.20 33.96
CA ALA A 176 32.62 18.08 35.05
C ALA A 176 31.23 18.62 34.68
N THR A 177 31.19 19.74 33.95
CA THR A 177 29.95 20.38 33.50
C THR A 177 29.23 19.54 32.45
N LEU A 178 29.97 18.93 31.52
CA LEU A 178 29.38 18.18 30.40
C LEU A 178 28.95 16.76 30.77
N ASN A 179 29.65 16.10 31.69
CA ASN A 179 29.33 14.75 32.13
C ASN A 179 27.83 14.50 32.40
N PRO A 180 27.10 15.33 33.17
CA PRO A 180 25.66 15.13 33.37
C PRO A 180 24.85 15.31 32.08
N ILE A 181 25.23 16.20 31.18
CA ILE A 181 24.53 16.46 29.92
C ILE A 181 24.66 15.25 28.98
N VAL A 182 25.88 14.71 28.82
CA VAL A 182 26.11 13.49 28.01
C VAL A 182 25.36 12.30 28.57
N ARG A 183 25.35 12.13 29.91
CA ARG A 183 24.59 11.05 30.57
C ARG A 183 23.08 11.19 30.40
N ASN A 184 22.56 12.42 30.40
CA ASN A 184 21.15 12.68 30.14
C ASN A 184 20.79 12.31 28.69
N LEU A 185 21.64 12.67 27.72
CA LEU A 185 21.49 12.24 26.33
C LEU A 185 21.52 10.71 26.22
N ASP A 186 22.53 10.06 26.78
CA ASP A 186 22.67 8.58 26.77
C ASP A 186 21.42 7.87 27.31
N SER A 187 20.91 8.34 28.45
CA SER A 187 19.68 7.82 29.06
C SER A 187 18.46 8.03 28.17
N ALA A 188 18.33 9.20 27.54
CA ALA A 188 17.24 9.49 26.60
C ALA A 188 17.33 8.62 25.35
N GLN A 189 18.54 8.43 24.81
CA GLN A 189 18.79 7.58 23.66
C GLN A 189 18.46 6.12 23.94
N LYS A 190 18.85 5.61 25.10
CA LYS A 190 18.49 4.25 25.53
C LYS A 190 16.97 4.07 25.64
N SER A 191 16.28 5.03 26.26
CA SER A 191 14.82 5.03 26.36
C SER A 191 14.17 5.05 24.97
N PHE A 192 14.70 5.86 24.05
CA PHE A 192 14.22 5.91 22.68
C PHE A 192 14.45 4.58 21.95
N LEU A 193 15.64 3.98 22.08
CA LEU A 193 15.98 2.68 21.51
C LEU A 193 15.02 1.59 21.97
N GLU A 194 14.66 1.53 23.25
CA GLU A 194 13.71 0.54 23.77
C GLU A 194 12.30 0.74 23.20
N GLN A 195 11.88 2.00 23.01
CA GLN A 195 10.54 2.32 22.55
C GLN A 195 10.37 2.26 21.02
N ILE A 196 11.42 2.55 20.23
CA ILE A 196 11.35 2.44 18.77
C ILE A 196 11.14 0.98 18.34
N ILE A 197 11.72 -0.01 19.06
CA ILE A 197 11.46 -1.44 18.81
C ILE A 197 9.97 -1.77 18.94
N TYR A 198 9.29 -1.15 19.91
CA TYR A 198 7.87 -1.36 20.11
C TYR A 198 7.05 -0.82 18.94
N VAL A 199 7.43 0.34 18.40
CA VAL A 199 6.81 0.90 17.19
C VAL A 199 7.08 0.04 15.96
N GLU A 200 8.34 -0.39 15.74
CA GLU A 200 8.71 -1.31 14.64
C GLU A 200 7.81 -2.54 14.61
N ASN A 201 7.59 -3.16 15.77
CA ASN A 201 6.73 -4.33 15.88
C ASN A 201 5.25 -4.03 15.59
N LYS A 202 4.77 -2.82 15.87
CA LYS A 202 3.42 -2.40 15.47
C LYS A 202 3.31 -2.21 13.97
N ILE A 203 4.29 -1.58 13.34
CA ILE A 203 4.32 -1.38 11.87
C ILE A 203 4.33 -2.73 11.16
N LYS A 204 5.13 -3.72 11.63
CA LYS A 204 5.10 -5.08 11.08
C LYS A 204 3.73 -5.76 11.13
N LYS A 205 2.96 -5.54 12.21
CA LYS A 205 1.59 -6.07 12.30
C LYS A 205 0.66 -5.47 11.24
N VAL A 206 0.94 -4.25 10.77
CA VAL A 206 0.20 -3.64 9.66
C VAL A 206 0.44 -4.43 8.38
N ASP A 207 1.70 -4.77 8.08
CA ASP A 207 2.04 -5.59 6.91
C ASP A 207 1.40 -6.99 6.97
N GLU A 208 1.45 -7.66 8.12
CA GLU A 208 0.78 -8.96 8.32
C GLU A 208 -0.73 -8.90 8.05
N GLU A 209 -1.39 -7.82 8.48
CA GLU A 209 -2.81 -7.61 8.24
C GLU A 209 -3.09 -7.27 6.76
N LEU A 210 -2.22 -6.50 6.09
CA LEU A 210 -2.34 -6.17 4.67
C LEU A 210 -2.11 -7.37 3.75
N ASN A 211 -1.27 -8.33 4.13
CA ASN A 211 -1.08 -9.55 3.34
C ASN A 211 -2.37 -10.36 3.13
N ARG A 212 -3.32 -10.28 4.08
CA ARG A 212 -4.65 -10.89 3.92
C ARG A 212 -5.45 -10.24 2.80
N LEU A 213 -5.29 -8.94 2.58
CA LEU A 213 -5.96 -8.19 1.53
C LEU A 213 -5.53 -8.65 0.13
N PHE A 214 -4.25 -9.01 -0.05
CA PHE A 214 -3.74 -9.48 -1.35
C PHE A 214 -4.36 -10.82 -1.77
N GLN A 215 -4.66 -11.69 -0.81
CA GLN A 215 -5.34 -12.96 -1.08
C GLN A 215 -6.78 -12.74 -1.58
N ILE A 216 -7.46 -11.71 -1.07
CA ILE A 216 -8.80 -11.31 -1.51
C ILE A 216 -8.74 -10.78 -2.95
N ASP A 217 -7.78 -9.90 -3.26
CA ASP A 217 -7.60 -9.36 -4.61
C ASP A 217 -7.40 -10.46 -5.67
N ASP A 218 -6.54 -11.42 -5.37
CA ASP A 218 -6.26 -12.54 -6.26
C ASP A 218 -7.50 -13.41 -6.52
N ALA A 219 -8.34 -13.61 -5.50
CA ALA A 219 -9.63 -14.29 -5.65
C ALA A 219 -10.58 -13.51 -6.56
N VAL A 220 -10.69 -12.20 -6.37
CA VAL A 220 -11.53 -11.31 -7.21
C VAL A 220 -11.07 -11.34 -8.67
N LYS A 221 -9.76 -11.23 -8.92
CA LYS A 221 -9.16 -11.30 -10.27
C LYS A 221 -9.40 -12.64 -10.95
N ARG A 222 -9.44 -13.77 -10.21
CA ARG A 222 -9.78 -15.08 -10.76
C ARG A 222 -11.23 -15.12 -11.23
N VAL A 223 -12.19 -14.75 -10.36
CA VAL A 223 -13.63 -14.76 -10.70
C VAL A 223 -13.94 -13.89 -11.91
N ARG A 224 -13.34 -12.69 -12.00
CA ARG A 224 -13.51 -11.78 -13.14
C ARG A 224 -13.02 -12.39 -14.46
N ARG A 225 -11.88 -13.09 -14.45
CA ARG A 225 -11.32 -13.74 -15.65
C ARG A 225 -12.25 -14.84 -16.18
N GLU A 226 -12.96 -15.54 -15.31
CA GLU A 226 -13.92 -16.57 -15.71
C GLU A 226 -15.24 -15.99 -16.25
N LEU A 227 -15.71 -14.86 -15.70
CA LEU A 227 -16.97 -14.24 -16.13
C LEU A 227 -16.87 -13.54 -17.50
N GLN A 228 -15.72 -12.94 -17.83
CA GLN A 228 -15.61 -12.08 -19.02
C GLN A 228 -15.90 -12.81 -20.36
N PRO A 229 -15.36 -14.02 -20.63
CA PRO A 229 -15.66 -14.74 -21.86
C PRO A 229 -17.15 -15.09 -22.01
N MET A 230 -17.81 -15.40 -20.89
CA MET A 230 -19.24 -15.66 -20.87
C MET A 230 -20.03 -14.39 -21.18
N ILE A 231 -19.71 -13.26 -20.54
CA ILE A 231 -20.37 -11.96 -20.80
C ILE A 231 -20.29 -11.61 -22.28
N ASN A 232 -19.09 -11.69 -22.88
CA ASN A 232 -18.89 -11.40 -24.31
C ASN A 232 -19.78 -12.28 -25.19
N THR A 233 -19.87 -13.58 -24.88
CA THR A 233 -20.71 -14.51 -25.65
C THR A 233 -22.20 -14.25 -25.46
N LEU A 234 -22.63 -13.92 -24.24
CA LEU A 234 -24.02 -13.57 -23.94
C LEU A 234 -24.44 -12.26 -24.60
N GLU A 235 -23.55 -11.28 -24.71
CA GLU A 235 -23.81 -10.06 -25.49
C GLU A 235 -24.04 -10.38 -26.97
N ASP A 236 -23.21 -11.24 -27.55
CA ASP A 236 -23.36 -11.67 -28.94
C ASP A 236 -24.68 -12.41 -29.15
N ILE A 237 -25.12 -13.24 -28.19
CA ILE A 237 -26.43 -13.87 -28.22
C ILE A 237 -27.54 -12.81 -28.12
N LYS A 238 -27.45 -11.84 -27.20
CA LYS A 238 -28.42 -10.75 -27.08
C LYS A 238 -28.52 -9.93 -28.37
N ARG A 239 -27.40 -9.65 -29.03
CA ARG A 239 -27.38 -8.98 -30.35
C ARG A 239 -28.02 -9.86 -31.42
N ALA A 240 -27.75 -11.16 -31.41
CA ALA A 240 -28.36 -12.13 -32.31
C ALA A 240 -29.88 -12.24 -32.13
N LEU A 241 -30.38 -12.20 -30.88
CA LEU A 241 -31.81 -12.19 -30.56
C LEU A 241 -32.55 -10.98 -31.16
N LYS A 242 -31.85 -9.85 -31.34
CA LYS A 242 -32.39 -8.64 -31.98
C LYS A 242 -32.38 -8.70 -33.52
N LYS A 243 -31.69 -9.66 -34.15
CA LYS A 243 -31.64 -9.77 -35.61
C LYS A 243 -33.02 -10.08 -36.18
N THR A 244 -33.40 -9.39 -37.26
CA THR A 244 -34.64 -9.63 -37.98
C THR A 244 -34.44 -10.68 -39.06
N ILE A 245 -35.24 -11.73 -39.02
CA ILE A 245 -35.32 -12.74 -40.08
C ILE A 245 -36.50 -12.39 -40.99
N SER A 246 -36.27 -12.45 -42.30
CA SER A 246 -37.30 -12.26 -43.32
C SER A 246 -37.50 -13.55 -44.09
N VAL A 247 -38.68 -14.17 -44.03
CA VAL A 247 -39.00 -15.36 -44.85
C VAL A 247 -40.10 -15.02 -45.87
N PRO A 248 -39.97 -15.48 -47.12
CA PRO A 248 -41.00 -15.30 -48.13
C PRO A 248 -42.21 -16.17 -47.78
N TYR A 249 -43.41 -15.57 -47.76
CA TYR A 249 -44.67 -16.25 -47.45
C TYR A 249 -45.60 -16.36 -48.67
N GLY A 250 -45.20 -15.81 -49.80
CA GLY A 250 -45.97 -15.87 -51.03
C GLY A 250 -45.56 -14.77 -51.99
N ILE A 251 -46.35 -14.63 -53.04
CA ILE A 251 -46.17 -13.62 -54.08
C ILE A 251 -47.47 -12.80 -54.10
N THR A 252 -47.39 -11.47 -54.16
CA THR A 252 -48.60 -10.67 -54.36
C THR A 252 -49.34 -11.17 -55.61
N PRO A 253 -50.67 -11.31 -55.60
CA PRO A 253 -51.40 -11.84 -56.74
C PRO A 253 -51.30 -10.84 -57.90
N LYS A 254 -50.32 -11.06 -58.79
CA LYS A 254 -50.14 -10.33 -60.03
C LYS A 254 -49.75 -11.32 -61.11
N ILE A 255 -50.56 -11.36 -62.15
CA ILE A 255 -50.33 -12.18 -63.34
C ILE A 255 -49.81 -11.25 -64.44
N CYS A 256 -48.64 -11.56 -64.98
CA CYS A 256 -48.07 -10.85 -66.12
C CYS A 256 -48.28 -11.67 -67.39
N LYS A 257 -48.38 -10.99 -68.53
CA LYS A 257 -48.34 -11.66 -69.83
C LYS A 257 -46.90 -11.98 -70.18
N GLY A 258 -46.61 -13.27 -70.38
CA GLY A 258 -45.32 -13.72 -70.90
C GLY A 258 -45.13 -13.35 -72.37
N ARG A 259 -43.91 -13.54 -72.87
CA ARG A 259 -43.49 -13.26 -74.26
C ARG A 259 -44.33 -13.97 -75.32
N TRP A 260 -45.11 -14.98 -74.93
CA TRP A 260 -45.98 -15.80 -75.79
C TRP A 260 -47.47 -15.72 -75.41
N GLY A 261 -47.88 -14.69 -74.67
CA GLY A 261 -49.28 -14.52 -74.23
C GLY A 261 -49.71 -15.44 -73.07
N ILE A 262 -48.86 -16.37 -72.64
CA ILE A 262 -49.12 -17.26 -71.50
C ILE A 262 -49.03 -16.44 -70.20
N PRO A 263 -50.09 -16.40 -69.38
CA PRO A 263 -50.07 -15.75 -68.08
C PRO A 263 -49.14 -16.49 -67.11
N TYR A 264 -48.27 -15.75 -66.41
CA TYR A 264 -47.42 -16.30 -65.35
C TYR A 264 -47.44 -15.41 -64.10
N PRO A 265 -47.28 -15.98 -62.89
CA PRO A 265 -47.23 -15.20 -61.66
C PRO A 265 -45.95 -14.35 -61.63
N CYS A 266 -46.11 -13.04 -61.50
CA CYS A 266 -45.03 -12.05 -61.53
C CYS A 266 -45.11 -11.02 -60.39
N GLY A 267 -45.90 -11.31 -59.35
CA GLY A 267 -46.01 -10.41 -58.22
C GLY A 267 -44.70 -10.28 -57.44
N LYS A 268 -44.70 -9.33 -56.50
CA LYS A 268 -43.56 -9.14 -55.60
C LYS A 268 -43.68 -10.14 -54.45
N PRO A 269 -42.57 -10.78 -54.03
CA PRO A 269 -42.60 -11.64 -52.86
C PRO A 269 -43.03 -10.86 -51.62
N ILE A 270 -43.93 -11.47 -50.84
CA ILE A 270 -44.37 -10.95 -49.53
C ILE A 270 -43.50 -11.60 -48.48
N TYR A 271 -42.89 -10.79 -47.62
CA TYR A 271 -42.04 -11.26 -46.54
C TYR A 271 -42.71 -11.04 -45.19
N TYR A 272 -42.66 -12.06 -44.33
CA TYR A 272 -42.85 -11.86 -42.91
C TYR A 272 -41.51 -11.56 -42.25
N ARG A 273 -41.51 -10.56 -41.37
CA ARG A 273 -40.32 -10.11 -40.65
C ARG A 273 -40.56 -10.21 -39.16
N PHE A 274 -39.73 -11.00 -38.49
CA PHE A 274 -39.75 -11.13 -37.03
C PHE A 274 -38.32 -11.11 -36.52
N THR A 275 -38.13 -10.60 -35.31
CA THR A 275 -36.84 -10.79 -34.64
C THR A 275 -36.69 -12.24 -34.20
N VAL A 276 -35.44 -12.71 -34.06
CA VAL A 276 -35.15 -14.02 -33.47
C VAL A 276 -35.85 -14.16 -32.12
N TRP A 277 -35.85 -13.11 -31.29
CA TRP A 277 -36.58 -13.08 -30.02
C TRP A 277 -38.09 -13.31 -30.19
N GLN A 278 -38.75 -12.58 -31.10
CA GLN A 278 -40.19 -12.72 -31.36
C GLN A 278 -40.57 -14.11 -31.88
N ILE A 279 -39.67 -14.77 -32.63
CA ILE A 279 -39.89 -16.14 -33.12
C ILE A 279 -39.84 -17.13 -31.95
N LEU A 280 -38.90 -16.94 -31.02
CA LEU A 280 -38.72 -17.81 -29.84
C LEU A 280 -39.79 -17.60 -28.76
N THR A 281 -40.31 -16.38 -28.59
CA THR A 281 -41.32 -16.03 -27.57
C THR A 281 -42.74 -15.95 -28.11
N GLY A 282 -42.92 -15.95 -29.43
CA GLY A 282 -44.20 -15.73 -30.08
C GLY A 282 -45.19 -16.88 -29.88
N PRO A 283 -46.50 -16.60 -29.84
CA PRO A 283 -47.52 -17.65 -29.77
C PRO A 283 -47.41 -18.53 -31.01
N GLY A 284 -47.35 -19.86 -30.83
CA GLY A 284 -47.16 -20.88 -31.87
C GLY A 284 -48.28 -21.01 -32.92
N LYS A 285 -48.98 -19.92 -33.24
CA LYS A 285 -50.12 -19.86 -34.18
C LYS A 285 -49.71 -19.53 -35.62
N LEU A 286 -48.41 -19.42 -35.93
CA LEU A 286 -47.94 -19.34 -37.31
C LEU A 286 -47.97 -20.72 -37.98
N ILE A 287 -48.25 -20.75 -39.28
CA ILE A 287 -48.38 -21.97 -40.09
C ILE A 287 -47.06 -22.76 -40.04
N LYS A 288 -47.11 -24.04 -39.64
CA LYS A 288 -45.95 -24.91 -39.35
C LYS A 288 -44.77 -24.80 -40.35
N PRO A 289 -44.98 -24.81 -41.69
CA PRO A 289 -43.90 -24.66 -42.67
C PRO A 289 -43.14 -23.33 -42.56
N VAL A 290 -43.83 -22.25 -42.20
CA VAL A 290 -43.23 -20.92 -41.99
C VAL A 290 -42.38 -20.93 -40.72
N MET A 291 -42.87 -21.59 -39.67
CA MET A 291 -42.12 -21.76 -38.42
C MET A 291 -40.89 -22.65 -38.59
N ASP A 292 -40.95 -23.71 -39.40
CA ASP A 292 -39.80 -24.57 -39.67
C ASP A 292 -38.68 -23.79 -40.39
N LEU A 293 -39.04 -22.90 -41.32
CA LEU A 293 -38.09 -22.00 -41.99
C LEU A 293 -37.49 -20.99 -41.01
N PHE A 294 -38.32 -20.38 -40.16
CA PHE A 294 -37.84 -19.47 -39.13
C PHE A 294 -36.91 -20.18 -38.13
N ASN A 295 -37.29 -21.35 -37.63
CA ASN A 295 -36.48 -22.15 -36.70
C ASN A 295 -35.13 -22.53 -37.31
N ARG A 296 -35.08 -22.88 -38.59
CA ARG A 296 -33.82 -23.19 -39.29
C ARG A 296 -32.89 -21.98 -39.38
N GLU A 297 -33.42 -20.80 -39.66
CA GLU A 297 -32.63 -19.57 -39.73
C GLU A 297 -32.20 -19.09 -38.34
N VAL A 298 -33.06 -19.25 -37.33
CA VAL A 298 -32.72 -19.01 -35.92
C VAL A 298 -31.57 -19.92 -35.48
N ASP A 299 -31.64 -21.22 -35.81
CA ASP A 299 -30.59 -22.19 -35.48
C ASP A 299 -29.25 -21.86 -36.14
N LYS A 300 -29.24 -21.41 -37.40
CA LYS A 300 -28.00 -20.98 -38.08
C LYS A 300 -27.34 -19.79 -37.37
N ILE A 301 -28.15 -18.87 -36.86
CA ILE A 301 -27.67 -17.67 -36.16
C ILE A 301 -27.17 -18.02 -34.75
N LEU A 302 -27.90 -18.85 -34.01
CA LEU A 302 -27.61 -19.12 -32.60
C LEU A 302 -26.59 -20.25 -32.41
N ARG A 303 -26.62 -21.32 -33.20
CA ARG A 303 -25.78 -22.52 -32.99
C ARG A 303 -24.27 -22.22 -32.87
N PRO A 304 -23.65 -21.34 -33.67
CA PRO A 304 -22.24 -20.99 -33.51
C PRO A 304 -21.94 -20.26 -32.18
N LEU A 305 -22.89 -19.45 -31.70
CA LEU A 305 -22.77 -18.70 -30.44
C LEU A 305 -22.95 -19.64 -29.24
N LEU A 306 -23.94 -20.53 -29.31
CA LEU A 306 -24.22 -21.52 -28.27
C LEU A 306 -23.06 -22.51 -28.08
N ARG A 307 -22.31 -22.84 -29.13
CA ARG A 307 -21.09 -23.67 -29.02
C ARG A 307 -19.94 -22.97 -28.28
N LYS A 308 -19.89 -21.65 -28.31
CA LYS A 308 -18.88 -20.84 -27.59
C LYS A 308 -19.26 -20.57 -26.15
N LEU A 309 -20.55 -20.71 -25.82
CA LEU A 309 -21.09 -20.42 -24.50
C LEU A 309 -20.72 -21.55 -23.53
N ASN A 310 -19.84 -21.24 -22.57
CA ASN A 310 -19.60 -22.09 -21.41
C ASN A 310 -20.36 -21.53 -20.20
N LEU A 311 -21.36 -22.28 -19.72
CA LEU A 311 -22.17 -21.93 -18.54
C LEU A 311 -21.68 -22.61 -17.26
N ASN A 312 -20.68 -23.49 -17.35
CA ASN A 312 -20.10 -24.16 -16.20
C ASN A 312 -18.98 -23.27 -15.60
N ILE A 313 -19.39 -22.21 -14.90
CA ILE A 313 -18.48 -21.29 -14.20
C ILE A 313 -18.53 -21.62 -12.73
N ASN A 314 -17.35 -21.77 -12.11
CA ASN A 314 -17.25 -21.97 -10.68
C ASN A 314 -16.99 -20.62 -10.00
N LEU A 315 -18.01 -20.09 -9.35
CA LEU A 315 -17.85 -18.91 -8.51
C LEU A 315 -17.47 -19.40 -7.12
N ASP A 316 -16.22 -19.81 -6.94
CA ASP A 316 -15.69 -20.10 -5.59
C ASP A 316 -15.97 -18.90 -4.68
N GLY A 317 -16.37 -19.17 -3.44
CA GLY A 317 -16.77 -18.13 -2.49
C GLY A 317 -15.67 -17.08 -2.34
N LEU A 318 -16.02 -15.81 -2.55
CA LEU A 318 -15.13 -14.71 -2.23
C LEU A 318 -14.96 -14.64 -0.71
N PRO A 319 -13.71 -14.56 -0.19
CA PRO A 319 -13.48 -14.30 1.22
C PRO A 319 -14.26 -13.06 1.69
N GLY A 320 -14.85 -13.21 2.87
CA GLY A 320 -16.06 -12.50 3.26
C GLY A 320 -15.86 -11.00 3.51
N ALA A 321 -16.90 -10.21 3.24
CA ALA A 321 -16.98 -8.80 3.65
C ALA A 321 -16.70 -8.60 5.15
N GLU A 322 -17.01 -9.61 5.98
CA GLU A 322 -16.68 -9.66 7.41
C GLU A 322 -15.16 -9.66 7.67
N GLU A 323 -14.35 -10.29 6.82
CA GLU A 323 -12.90 -10.26 6.93
C GLU A 323 -12.35 -8.87 6.60
N LEU A 324 -12.91 -8.20 5.58
CA LEU A 324 -12.56 -6.83 5.23
C LEU A 324 -12.96 -5.83 6.34
N GLU A 325 -14.11 -6.05 6.99
CA GLU A 325 -14.55 -5.24 8.13
C GLU A 325 -13.75 -5.51 9.41
N ALA A 326 -13.34 -6.75 9.66
CA ALA A 326 -12.43 -7.07 10.75
C ALA A 326 -11.03 -6.51 10.50
N LEU A 327 -10.56 -6.55 9.25
CA LEU A 327 -9.28 -5.97 8.83
C LEU A 327 -9.26 -4.45 9.05
N ARG A 328 -10.33 -3.77 8.68
CA ARG A 328 -10.56 -2.34 8.95
C ARG A 328 -10.28 -1.97 10.41
N ASN A 329 -11.00 -2.61 11.35
CA ASN A 329 -10.88 -2.28 12.78
C ASN A 329 -9.47 -2.53 13.32
N ARG A 330 -8.81 -3.57 12.82
CA ARG A 330 -7.45 -3.93 13.24
C ARG A 330 -6.41 -2.94 12.71
N LEU A 331 -6.49 -2.60 11.43
CA LEU A 331 -5.57 -1.62 10.82
C LEU A 331 -5.71 -0.26 11.49
N GLU A 332 -6.93 0.21 11.74
CA GLU A 332 -7.18 1.52 12.36
C GLU A 332 -6.59 1.62 13.77
N ALA A 333 -6.77 0.57 14.59
CA ALA A 333 -6.21 0.54 15.93
C ALA A 333 -4.67 0.49 15.92
N VAL A 334 -4.08 -0.40 15.12
CA VAL A 334 -2.63 -0.61 15.11
C VAL A 334 -1.89 0.61 14.57
N LEU A 335 -2.37 1.23 13.48
CA LEU A 335 -1.69 2.36 12.84
C LEU A 335 -1.82 3.65 13.63
N ASN A 336 -3.00 3.97 14.18
CA ASN A 336 -3.17 5.18 14.98
C ASN A 336 -2.26 5.14 16.22
N ASP A 337 -2.18 3.98 16.89
CA ASP A 337 -1.32 3.82 18.05
C ASP A 337 0.16 3.91 17.66
N ALA A 338 0.59 3.23 16.59
CA ALA A 338 1.99 3.26 16.13
C ALA A 338 2.44 4.67 15.76
N ILE A 339 1.62 5.40 15.02
CA ILE A 339 1.91 6.76 14.54
C ILE A 339 1.99 7.74 15.71
N ASN A 340 1.05 7.67 16.65
CA ASN A 340 1.03 8.56 17.81
C ASN A 340 2.19 8.26 18.76
N ASP A 341 2.48 6.99 19.01
CA ASP A 341 3.63 6.59 19.83
C ASP A 341 4.92 7.10 19.20
N PHE A 342 5.13 6.87 17.90
CA PHE A 342 6.34 7.34 17.23
C PHE A 342 6.48 8.86 17.24
N ALA A 343 5.40 9.59 16.94
CA ALA A 343 5.41 11.05 17.01
C ALA A 343 5.76 11.57 18.42
N ARG A 344 5.31 10.88 19.48
CA ARG A 344 5.68 11.20 20.86
C ARG A 344 7.17 10.93 21.10
N LEU A 345 7.68 9.79 20.67
CA LEU A 345 9.10 9.42 20.83
C LEU A 345 10.04 10.45 20.24
N LEU A 346 9.77 10.92 19.02
CA LEU A 346 10.61 11.92 18.37
C LEU A 346 10.59 13.25 19.14
N THR A 347 9.47 13.60 19.77
CA THR A 347 9.34 14.82 20.57
C THR A 347 10.11 14.69 21.90
N GLU A 348 10.08 13.51 22.52
CA GLU A 348 10.80 13.23 23.77
C GLU A 348 12.33 13.24 23.57
N LEU A 349 12.81 12.82 22.40
CA LEU A 349 14.25 12.83 22.08
C LEU A 349 14.77 14.24 21.72
N ASP A 350 13.91 15.14 21.24
CA ASP A 350 14.31 16.45 20.72
C ASP A 350 14.94 17.36 21.79
N GLY A 351 14.36 17.37 23.00
CA GLY A 351 14.85 18.18 24.12
C GLY A 351 16.30 17.84 24.49
N PRO A 352 16.59 16.58 24.87
CA PRO A 352 17.95 16.14 25.21
C PRO A 352 18.97 16.35 24.09
N MET A 353 18.59 16.13 22.82
CA MET A 353 19.47 16.37 21.67
C MET A 353 19.81 17.85 21.50
N GLY A 354 18.82 18.73 21.66
CA GLY A 354 19.00 20.18 21.55
C GLY A 354 19.91 20.73 22.65
N GLU A 355 19.67 20.33 23.90
CA GLU A 355 20.49 20.72 25.05
C GLU A 355 21.94 20.24 24.87
N PHE A 356 22.14 18.97 24.51
CA PHE A 356 23.47 18.43 24.25
C PHE A 356 24.19 19.21 23.13
N SER A 357 23.53 19.43 21.98
CA SER A 357 24.17 20.07 20.83
C SER A 357 24.64 21.48 21.17
N GLN A 358 23.83 22.25 21.90
CA GLN A 358 24.18 23.61 22.30
C GLN A 358 25.36 23.63 23.27
N GLU A 359 25.30 22.84 24.34
CA GLU A 359 26.33 22.79 25.38
C GLU A 359 27.67 22.25 24.84
N MET A 360 27.61 21.29 23.93
CA MET A 360 28.80 20.73 23.29
C MET A 360 29.48 21.73 22.36
N LEU A 361 28.75 22.54 21.61
CA LEU A 361 29.34 23.60 20.78
C LEU A 361 30.09 24.65 21.63
N GLU A 362 29.52 25.05 22.77
CA GLU A 362 30.18 25.94 23.72
C GLU A 362 31.44 25.29 24.31
N ALA A 363 31.36 23.99 24.63
CA ALA A 363 32.49 23.25 25.13
C ALA A 363 33.61 23.06 24.11
N ILE A 364 33.29 22.81 22.84
CA ILE A 364 34.26 22.77 21.74
C ILE A 364 35.05 24.07 21.70
N SER A 365 34.39 25.23 21.82
CA SER A 365 35.08 26.52 21.85
C SER A 365 36.07 26.62 23.02
N LYS A 366 35.63 26.24 24.23
CA LYS A 366 36.49 26.24 25.42
C LYS A 366 37.67 25.27 25.30
N MET A 367 37.46 24.10 24.71
CA MET A 367 38.52 23.11 24.50
C MET A 367 39.55 23.60 23.47
N LYS A 368 39.11 24.30 22.42
CA LYS A 368 40.03 24.98 21.49
C LYS A 368 40.88 26.04 22.18
N GLU A 369 40.28 26.87 23.05
CA GLU A 369 41.03 27.86 23.83
C GLU A 369 42.07 27.21 24.76
N ILE A 370 41.73 26.09 25.41
CA ILE A 370 42.66 25.32 26.23
C ILE A 370 43.81 24.78 25.37
N ASN A 371 43.49 24.22 24.20
CA ASN A 371 44.49 23.67 23.28
C ASN A 371 45.43 24.75 22.73
N ASP A 372 44.90 25.90 22.30
CA ASP A 372 45.68 27.03 21.79
C ASP A 372 46.63 27.58 22.87
N ARG A 373 46.13 27.73 24.11
CA ARG A 373 46.96 28.13 25.26
C ARG A 373 48.06 27.10 25.54
N CYS A 374 47.76 25.81 25.41
CA CYS A 374 48.75 24.76 25.59
C CYS A 374 49.86 24.84 24.53
N HIS A 375 49.50 24.99 23.24
CA HIS A 375 50.46 25.10 22.14
C HIS A 375 51.38 26.33 22.25
N LEU A 376 50.85 27.50 22.61
CA LEU A 376 51.66 28.69 22.85
C LEU A 376 52.76 28.44 23.90
N ASN A 377 52.44 27.68 24.95
CA ASN A 377 53.40 27.35 26.00
C ASN A 377 54.35 26.20 25.64
N LEU A 378 54.04 25.38 24.64
CA LEU A 378 54.98 24.40 24.09
C LEU A 378 56.04 25.08 23.23
N GLU A 379 55.64 26.07 22.43
CA GLU A 379 56.56 26.84 21.58
C GLU A 379 57.52 27.71 22.39
N ASP A 380 57.07 28.30 23.50
CA ASP A 380 57.90 29.12 24.40
C ASP A 380 58.94 28.30 25.22
N ASN A 381 58.78 26.97 25.29
CA ASN A 381 59.65 26.07 26.07
C ASN A 381 60.58 25.20 25.19
N LEU A 382 60.48 25.32 23.86
CA LEU A 382 61.43 24.76 22.87
C LEU A 382 62.55 25.77 22.59
#